data_AF-A0A158E5C4-F1
#
_entry.id   AF-A0A158E5C4-F1
#
_cell.length_a   1.000
_cell.length_b   1.000
_cell.length_c   1.000
_cell.angle_alpha   90.00
_cell.angle_beta   90.00
_cell.angle_gamma   90.00
#
_symmetry.space_group_name_H-M   'P 1'
#
loop_
_entity.id
_entity.type
_entity.pdbx_description
1 polymer ?
#
loop_
_entity_poly.entity_id
_entity_poly.type
_entity_poly.pdbx_seq_one_letter_code
_entity_poly.pdbx_strand_id
1 'polypeptide(L)'
;MRIHISFGPTRKKPRVGDRRTTKKHGTQVRVMKMARDGRGNIIGHDCTGGRQLYEWVSLEDAAKQGNSYLLTREERDAIESNQMRST
;
A
#
# COMPACT_ATOMS: atom_id res chain seq x y z
N MET A 1 -36.56 4.37 -18.94
CA MET A 1 -35.52 4.47 -17.88
C MET A 1 -34.59 5.61 -18.25
N ARG A 2 -34.42 6.64 -17.40
CA ARG A 2 -33.60 7.83 -17.70
C ARG A 2 -32.34 7.81 -16.81
N ILE A 3 -31.18 7.64 -17.42
CA ILE A 3 -29.90 7.63 -16.68
C ILE A 3 -29.45 9.09 -16.51
N HIS A 4 -29.33 9.53 -15.26
CA HIS A 4 -28.78 10.84 -14.92
C HIS A 4 -27.29 10.68 -14.61
N ILE A 5 -26.43 11.13 -15.53
CA ILE A 5 -24.97 11.17 -15.31
C ILE A 5 -24.63 12.53 -14.68
N SER A 6 -24.33 12.53 -13.38
CA SER A 6 -23.89 13.73 -12.65
C SER A 6 -22.36 13.81 -12.62
N PHE A 7 -21.81 14.89 -13.16
CA PHE A 7 -20.38 15.17 -13.11
C PHE A 7 -20.05 15.96 -11.84
N GLY A 8 -19.75 15.25 -10.75
CA GLY A 8 -19.20 15.84 -9.52
C GLY A 8 -17.67 15.81 -9.47
N PRO A 9 -17.03 16.53 -8.52
CA PRO A 9 -15.58 16.47 -8.30
C PRO A 9 -15.16 15.04 -7.91
N THR A 10 -14.73 14.29 -8.91
CA THR A 10 -14.45 12.85 -8.80
C THR A 10 -13.05 12.68 -8.22
N ARG A 11 -12.98 12.42 -6.90
CA ARG A 11 -11.72 12.03 -6.25
C ARG A 11 -11.12 10.83 -7.00
N LYS A 12 -9.84 10.92 -7.36
CA LYS A 12 -9.10 9.85 -8.08
C LYS A 12 -9.29 8.51 -7.35
N LYS A 13 -9.78 7.49 -8.07
CA LYS A 13 -9.93 6.12 -7.54
C LYS A 13 -8.58 5.53 -7.08
N PRO A 14 -8.57 4.67 -6.05
CA PRO A 14 -7.41 3.85 -5.72
C PRO A 14 -7.22 2.66 -6.69
N ARG A 15 -6.01 2.22 -7.05
CA ARG A 15 -4.71 2.92 -6.98
C ARG A 15 -3.67 2.24 -6.09
N VAL A 16 -2.99 1.19 -6.55
CA VAL A 16 -1.72 0.73 -5.95
C VAL A 16 -0.61 1.72 -6.28
N GLY A 17 0.36 1.92 -5.38
CA GLY A 17 1.50 2.81 -5.59
C GLY A 17 1.25 4.31 -5.39
N ASP A 18 0.00 4.73 -5.11
CA ASP A 18 -0.26 6.09 -4.63
C ASP A 18 0.54 6.34 -3.33
N ARG A 19 1.07 7.55 -3.18
CA ARG A 19 1.93 7.96 -2.05
C ARG A 19 1.25 9.01 -1.18
N ARG A 20 1.60 9.03 0.11
CA ARG A 20 1.28 10.11 1.03
C ARG A 20 2.38 10.23 2.08
N THR A 21 2.55 11.42 2.65
CA THR A 21 3.44 11.64 3.80
C THR A 21 2.61 12.14 4.97
N THR A 22 2.86 11.61 6.17
CA THR A 22 2.12 12.00 7.39
C THR A 22 3.11 12.27 8.53
N LYS A 23 2.78 13.22 9.41
CA LYS A 23 3.65 13.58 10.54
C LYS A 23 3.97 12.41 11.48
N LYS A 24 3.04 11.45 11.63
CA LYS A 24 3.17 10.31 12.56
C LYS A 24 3.87 9.08 11.95
N HIS A 25 3.69 8.84 10.65
CA HIS A 25 4.14 7.59 10.00
C HIS A 25 5.11 7.81 8.83
N GLY A 26 5.60 9.04 8.64
CA GLY A 26 6.50 9.37 7.54
C GLY A 26 5.86 9.16 6.16
N THR A 27 6.69 8.79 5.19
CA THR A 27 6.27 8.44 3.82
C THR A 27 5.62 7.05 3.81
N GLN A 28 4.45 6.98 3.18
CA GLN A 28 3.66 5.75 3.05
C GLN A 28 3.26 5.52 1.60
N VAL A 29 3.24 4.26 1.21
CA VAL A 29 2.74 3.80 -0.10
C VAL A 29 1.47 2.97 0.11
N ARG A 30 0.52 3.05 -0.83
CA ARG A 30 -0.68 2.22 -0.79
C ARG A 30 -0.47 0.91 -1.54
N VAL A 31 -0.69 -0.20 -0.83
CA VAL A 31 -0.58 -1.58 -1.33
C VAL A 31 -1.93 -2.27 -1.33
N MET A 32 -2.03 -3.42 -2.01
CA MET A 32 -3.16 -4.34 -1.81
C MET A 32 -3.08 -4.92 -0.40
N LYS A 33 -4.17 -4.85 0.36
CA LYS A 33 -4.20 -5.39 1.72
C LYS A 33 -4.01 -6.90 1.67
N MET A 34 -3.07 -7.41 2.48
CA MET A 34 -2.82 -8.85 2.57
C MET A 34 -3.77 -9.50 3.58
N ALA A 35 -4.41 -10.59 3.16
CA ALA A 35 -5.13 -11.48 4.05
C ALA A 35 -4.12 -12.33 4.84
N ARG A 36 -4.38 -12.53 6.13
CA ARG A 36 -3.53 -13.35 7.02
C ARG A 36 -4.34 -14.44 7.70
N ASP A 37 -3.72 -15.58 7.96
CA ASP A 37 -4.30 -16.63 8.81
C ASP A 37 -4.27 -16.25 10.30
N GLY A 38 -4.86 -17.12 11.14
CA GLY A 38 -4.84 -16.94 12.60
C GLY A 38 -3.46 -17.08 13.26
N ARG A 39 -2.40 -17.38 12.50
CA ARG A 39 -1.00 -17.43 12.93
C ARG A 39 -0.19 -16.24 12.40
N GLY A 40 -0.79 -15.36 11.60
CA GLY A 40 -0.17 -14.18 11.00
C GLY A 40 0.49 -14.40 9.63
N ASN A 41 0.44 -15.61 9.06
CA ASN A 41 1.01 -15.91 7.74
C ASN A 41 0.16 -15.28 6.63
N ILE A 42 0.80 -14.78 5.58
CA ILE A 42 0.10 -14.25 4.40
C ILE A 42 -0.51 -15.41 3.61
N ILE A 43 -1.83 -15.36 3.39
CA ILE A 43 -2.59 -16.37 2.62
C ILE A 43 -3.09 -15.87 1.27
N GLY A 44 -2.93 -14.57 0.98
CA GLY A 44 -3.36 -13.94 -0.27
C GLY A 44 -3.78 -12.50 -0.06
N HIS A 45 -4.66 -11.98 -0.92
CA HIS A 45 -5.20 -10.63 -0.82
C HIS A 45 -6.56 -10.59 -0.11
N ASP A 46 -6.79 -9.52 0.65
CA ASP A 46 -8.07 -9.27 1.31
C ASP A 46 -9.07 -8.63 0.32
N CYS A 47 -10.06 -9.42 -0.08
CA CYS A 47 -11.16 -9.04 -0.98
C CYS A 47 -12.52 -8.95 -0.27
N THR A 48 -12.52 -8.79 1.07
CA THR A 48 -13.73 -8.74 1.88
C THR A 48 -14.70 -7.66 1.38
N GLY A 49 -15.97 -8.03 1.16
CA GLY A 49 -16.96 -7.14 0.52
C GLY A 49 -16.96 -7.18 -1.01
N GLY A 50 -16.34 -8.20 -1.62
CA GLY A 50 -16.38 -8.46 -3.07
C GLY A 50 -15.49 -7.52 -3.90
N ARG A 51 -14.53 -6.84 -3.26
CA ARG A 51 -13.59 -5.91 -3.90
C ARG A 51 -12.24 -5.98 -3.20
N GLN A 52 -11.16 -5.85 -3.96
CA GLN A 52 -9.80 -5.70 -3.43
C GLN A 52 -9.74 -4.53 -2.44
N LEU A 53 -9.32 -4.81 -1.20
CA LEU A 53 -9.03 -3.78 -0.21
C LEU A 53 -7.59 -3.28 -0.34
N TYR A 54 -7.36 -2.04 0.08
CA TYR A 54 -6.07 -1.38 0.00
C TYR A 54 -5.71 -0.74 1.34
N GLU A 55 -4.44 -0.80 1.72
CA GLU A 55 -3.94 -0.24 2.97
C GLU A 55 -2.68 0.61 2.76
N TRP A 56 -2.44 1.54 3.69
CA TRP A 56 -1.30 2.44 3.67
C TRP A 56 -0.22 1.91 4.60
N VAL A 57 0.90 1.49 4.03
CA VAL A 57 2.03 0.87 4.75
C VAL A 57 3.26 1.77 4.69
N SER A 58 4.21 1.54 5.61
CA SER A 58 5.54 2.14 5.49
C SER A 58 6.28 1.59 4.26
N LEU A 59 7.34 2.27 3.81
CA LEU A 59 8.16 1.77 2.70
C LEU A 59 8.86 0.44 3.05
N GLU A 60 9.28 0.28 4.31
CA GLU A 60 9.86 -0.97 4.83
C GLU A 60 8.85 -2.13 4.82
N ASP A 61 7.61 -1.88 5.26
CA ASP A 61 6.57 -2.90 5.26
C ASP A 61 6.14 -3.26 3.82
N ALA A 62 6.14 -2.28 2.90
CA ALA A 62 5.93 -2.56 1.49
C ALA A 62 7.02 -3.49 0.92
N ALA A 63 8.30 -3.27 1.29
CA ALA A 63 9.39 -4.17 0.92
C ALA A 63 9.19 -5.59 1.49
N LYS A 64 8.89 -5.70 2.80
CA LYS A 64 8.63 -6.99 3.48
C LYS A 64 7.43 -7.75 2.89
N GLN A 65 6.42 -7.05 2.39
CA GLN A 65 5.24 -7.65 1.73
C GLN A 65 5.47 -8.02 0.25
N GLY A 66 6.69 -7.93 -0.27
CA GLY A 66 6.99 -8.23 -1.69
C GLY A 66 6.59 -7.11 -2.66
N ASN A 67 6.20 -5.93 -2.16
CA ASN A 67 5.81 -4.77 -2.96
C ASN A 67 6.99 -3.81 -3.27
N SER A 68 8.23 -4.32 -3.27
CA SER A 68 9.46 -3.56 -3.55
C SER A 68 9.53 -2.97 -4.97
N TYR A 69 8.70 -3.47 -5.90
CA TYR A 69 8.50 -2.92 -7.24
C TYR A 69 7.76 -1.55 -7.26
N LEU A 70 7.12 -1.16 -6.16
CA LEU A 70 6.47 0.16 -5.99
C LEU A 70 7.42 1.24 -5.44
N LEU A 71 8.62 0.83 -5.01
CA LEU A 71 9.63 1.69 -4.42
C LEU A 71 10.59 2.20 -5.51
N THR A 72 11.04 3.45 -5.39
CA THR A 72 12.15 3.95 -6.21
C THR A 72 13.44 3.24 -5.82
N ARG A 73 14.48 3.37 -6.65
CA ARG A 73 15.82 2.87 -6.32
C ARG A 73 16.33 3.47 -5.00
N GLU A 74 16.28 4.79 -4.90
CA GLU A 74 16.66 5.56 -3.70
C GLU A 74 15.93 5.09 -2.43
N GLU A 75 14.63 4.77 -2.53
CA GLU A 75 13.86 4.25 -1.38
C GLU A 75 14.30 2.84 -0.96
N ARG A 76 14.70 1.97 -1.90
CA ARG A 76 15.26 0.65 -1.58
C ARG A 76 16.65 0.78 -0.93
N ASP A 77 17.53 1.58 -1.54
CA ASP A 77 18.88 1.84 -1.04
C ASP A 77 18.83 2.46 0.39
N ALA A 78 17.84 3.31 0.67
CA ALA A 78 17.58 3.87 2.01
C ALA A 78 17.08 2.83 3.04
N ILE A 79 16.25 1.87 2.63
CA ILE A 79 15.79 0.77 3.51
C ILE A 79 16.96 -0.18 3.84
N GLU A 80 17.75 -0.56 2.83
CA GLU A 80 18.90 -1.46 3.00
C GLU A 80 19.97 -0.84 3.92
N SER A 81 20.29 0.44 3.72
CA SER A 81 21.26 1.16 4.58
C SER A 81 20.77 1.37 6.01
N ASN A 82 19.46 1.46 6.26
CA ASN A 82 18.92 1.47 7.62
C ASN A 82 18.97 0.10 8.29
N GLN A 83 18.79 -0.99 7.54
CA GLN A 83 18.92 -2.35 8.08
C GLN A 83 20.35 -2.65 8.54
N MET A 84 21.37 -2.29 7.73
CA MET A 84 22.79 -2.47 8.10
C MET A 84 23.25 -1.63 9.30
N ARG A 85 22.48 -0.61 9.70
CA ARG A 85 22.75 0.21 10.90
C ARG A 85 22.10 -0.33 12.17
N SER A 86 21.27 -1.36 12.05
CA SER A 86 20.49 -1.94 13.16
C SER A 86 21.01 -3.31 13.59
N THR A 87 22.17 -3.72 13.07
CA THR A 87 22.90 -4.97 13.32
C THR A 87 24.28 -4.66 13.90
#